data_AF-A0AAV0JCJ3-F1
#
_entry.id   AF-A0AAV0JCJ3-F1
#
_cell.length_a   1.000
_cell.length_b   1.000
_cell.length_c   1.000
_cell.angle_alpha   90.00
_cell.angle_beta   90.00
_cell.angle_gamma   90.00
#
_symmetry.space_group_name_H-M   'P 1'
#
loop_
_entity.id
_entity.type
_entity.pdbx_description
1 polymer ?
#
loop_
_entity_poly.entity_id
_entity_poly.type
_entity_poly.pdbx_seq_one_letter_code
_entity_poly.pdbx_strand_id
1 'polypeptide(L)'
;MPAGHGLRSRTRDSFSRPFRKRGYIPLTTYLRTFKVGDYVDVKVNGAVHKARGEVISTKRQPEGPKPGFMVEGATLETVTPIPYDVTNDLKGGY
;
A
#
# COMPACT_ATOMS: atom_id res chain seq x y z
N MET A 1 -18.64 32.68 -8.41
CA MET A 1 -18.78 31.32 -7.84
C MET A 1 -18.56 31.43 -6.34
N PRO A 2 -19.50 31.01 -5.47
CA PRO A 2 -19.27 31.12 -4.03
C PRO A 2 -18.10 30.22 -3.63
N ALA A 3 -17.16 30.77 -2.87
CA ALA A 3 -15.94 30.11 -2.47
C ALA A 3 -16.24 28.91 -1.54
N GLY A 4 -15.93 27.70 -2.02
CA GLY A 4 -15.51 26.53 -1.24
C GLY A 4 -16.51 25.92 -0.25
N HIS A 5 -16.73 24.61 -0.36
CA HIS A 5 -17.39 23.83 0.69
C HIS A 5 -16.64 23.96 2.03
N GLY A 6 -17.37 24.13 3.14
CA GLY A 6 -16.77 24.25 4.46
C GLY A 6 -15.93 23.03 4.85
N LEU A 7 -14.88 23.24 5.66
CA LEU A 7 -13.86 22.25 6.06
C LEU A 7 -14.45 20.95 6.64
N ARG A 8 -15.68 20.98 7.15
CA ARG A 8 -16.38 19.84 7.76
C ARG A 8 -17.68 19.47 7.07
N SER A 9 -17.92 19.98 5.87
CA SER A 9 -19.09 19.60 5.08
C SER A 9 -19.08 18.10 4.75
N ARG A 10 -20.26 17.45 4.78
CA ARG A 10 -20.44 16.01 4.47
C ARG A 10 -19.65 15.03 5.35
N THR A 11 -19.38 15.37 6.60
CA THR A 11 -18.57 14.53 7.51
C THR A 11 -19.38 13.73 8.53
N ARG A 12 -20.70 13.60 8.32
CA ARG A 12 -21.62 12.91 9.24
C ARG A 12 -21.14 11.50 9.56
N ASP A 13 -20.90 10.70 8.53
CA ASP A 13 -20.52 9.30 8.72
C ASP A 13 -19.04 9.17 9.12
N SER A 14 -18.16 9.99 8.55
CA SER A 14 -16.71 9.97 8.82
C SER A 14 -16.34 10.29 10.27
N PHE A 15 -17.09 11.17 10.95
CA PHE A 15 -16.89 11.47 12.37
C PHE A 15 -17.80 10.64 13.30
N SER A 16 -18.84 10.01 12.77
CA SER A 16 -19.71 9.16 13.58
C SER A 16 -19.05 7.83 13.93
N ARG A 17 -19.39 7.29 15.10
CA ARG A 17 -18.93 5.97 15.56
C ARG A 17 -20.06 4.95 15.42
N PRO A 18 -19.76 3.71 14.98
CA PRO A 18 -20.76 2.67 14.82
C PRO A 18 -21.33 2.22 16.17
N PHE A 19 -22.43 1.46 16.12
CA PHE A 19 -23.11 0.94 17.30
C PHE A 19 -22.16 0.16 18.22
N ARG A 20 -22.36 0.28 19.54
CA ARG A 20 -21.51 -0.32 20.61
C ARG A 20 -20.03 0.07 20.59
N LYS A 21 -19.63 1.01 19.74
CA LYS A 21 -18.31 1.62 19.75
C LYS A 21 -18.41 3.07 20.22
N ARG A 22 -19.36 3.45 21.08
CA ARG A 22 -19.44 4.81 21.64
C ARG A 22 -18.62 4.89 22.94
N GLY A 23 -18.21 6.10 23.34
CA GLY A 23 -17.43 6.33 24.56
C GLY A 23 -15.94 6.61 24.33
N TYR A 24 -15.23 6.80 25.45
CA TYR A 24 -13.80 7.13 25.45
C TYR A 24 -12.95 5.99 24.88
N ILE A 25 -11.83 6.34 24.24
CA ILE A 25 -10.94 5.37 23.60
C ILE A 25 -10.07 4.71 24.68
N PRO A 26 -9.78 3.39 24.60
CA PRO A 26 -8.81 2.77 25.49
C PRO A 26 -7.42 3.42 25.40
N LEU A 27 -6.68 3.42 26.51
CA LEU A 27 -5.37 4.05 26.61
C LEU A 27 -4.31 3.44 25.67
N THR A 28 -4.52 2.20 25.21
CA THR A 28 -3.61 1.49 24.30
C THR A 28 -3.36 2.26 23.00
N THR A 29 -4.36 2.99 22.48
CA THR A 29 -4.23 3.79 21.26
C THR A 29 -3.33 5.01 21.46
N TYR A 30 -3.29 5.60 22.66
CA TYR A 30 -2.44 6.76 22.94
C TYR A 30 -1.00 6.38 23.28
N LEU A 31 -0.80 5.19 23.85
CA LEU A 31 0.51 4.73 24.30
C LEU A 31 1.27 3.92 23.24
N ARG A 32 0.63 3.61 22.12
CA ARG A 32 1.28 2.95 20.99
C ARG A 32 2.31 3.89 20.38
N THR A 33 3.58 3.53 20.49
CA THR A 33 4.70 4.23 19.84
C THR A 33 4.87 3.73 18.42
N PHE A 34 5.19 4.64 17.50
CA PHE A 34 5.45 4.34 16.10
C PHE A 34 6.89 4.73 15.75
N LYS A 35 7.51 3.97 14.85
CA LYS A 35 8.83 4.27 14.31
C LYS A 35 8.71 4.76 12.87
N VAL A 36 9.73 5.47 12.41
CA VAL A 36 9.81 5.89 11.00
C VAL A 36 9.87 4.63 10.12
N GLY A 37 8.94 4.50 9.18
CA GLY A 37 8.83 3.34 8.28
C GLY A 37 7.69 2.37 8.61
N ASP A 38 7.00 2.54 9.74
CA ASP A 38 5.79 1.75 10.05
C ASP A 38 4.62 2.17 9.15
N TYR A 39 3.88 1.18 8.62
CA TYR A 39 2.63 1.43 7.90
C TYR A 39 1.49 1.66 8.88
N VAL A 40 0.80 2.80 8.74
CA VAL A 40 -0.29 3.21 9.63
C VAL A 40 -1.53 3.65 8.85
N ASP A 41 -2.70 3.33 9.40
CA ASP A 41 -3.99 3.76 8.87
C ASP A 41 -4.43 5.09 9.49
N VAL A 42 -4.72 6.09 8.65
CA VAL A 42 -5.24 7.38 9.10
C VAL A 42 -6.76 7.36 9.05
N LYS A 43 -7.39 7.06 10.19
CA LYS A 43 -8.84 7.08 10.36
C LYS A 43 -9.23 7.82 11.63
N VAL A 44 -10.14 8.78 11.50
CA VAL A 44 -10.57 9.59 12.65
C VAL A 44 -11.39 8.76 13.61
N ASN A 45 -11.11 8.93 14.90
CA ASN A 45 -11.99 8.48 15.96
C ASN A 45 -12.77 9.67 16.53
N GLY A 46 -14.09 9.67 16.33
CA GLY A 46 -14.98 10.77 16.74
C GLY A 46 -15.04 11.09 18.23
N ALA A 47 -14.47 10.27 19.12
CA ALA A 47 -14.38 10.60 20.56
C ALA A 47 -13.19 11.52 20.90
N VAL A 48 -12.28 11.75 19.94
CA VAL A 48 -11.13 12.65 20.12
C VAL A 48 -11.31 13.84 19.21
N HIS A 49 -11.39 15.02 19.82
CA HIS A 49 -11.70 16.27 19.12
C HIS A 49 -10.46 17.12 18.78
N LYS A 50 -9.27 16.73 19.26
CA LYS A 50 -8.00 17.39 18.98
C LYS A 50 -6.99 16.36 18.45
N ALA A 51 -6.25 16.75 17.42
CA ALA A 51 -5.14 15.94 16.92
C ALA A 51 -3.99 15.92 17.93
N ARG A 52 -3.28 14.80 18.00
CA ARG A 52 -1.88 14.82 18.45
C ARG A 52 -1.04 15.29 17.26
N GLY A 53 -0.13 16.24 17.49
CA GLY A 53 0.62 16.97 16.46
C GLY A 53 1.68 16.16 15.71
N GLU A 54 1.44 14.87 15.45
CA GLU A 54 2.35 14.04 14.67
C GLU A 54 2.06 14.24 13.17
N VAL A 55 2.96 14.94 12.49
CA VAL A 55 2.93 15.12 11.03
C VAL A 55 3.74 14.00 10.41
N ILE A 56 3.07 13.03 9.80
CA ILE A 56 3.70 11.85 9.18
C ILE A 56 3.51 11.92 7.66
N SER A 57 4.62 11.78 6.93
CA SER A 57 4.61 11.82 5.47
C SER A 57 3.98 10.55 4.89
N THR A 58 2.88 10.69 4.16
CA THR A 58 2.08 9.61 3.53
C THR A 58 2.39 9.44 2.03
N LYS A 59 3.38 10.16 1.49
CA LYS A 59 3.75 10.08 0.07
C LYS A 59 4.44 8.75 -0.22
N ARG A 60 3.95 8.03 -1.24
CA ARG A 60 4.63 6.88 -1.82
C ARG A 60 6.01 7.32 -2.32
N GLN A 61 7.07 6.68 -1.86
CA GLN A 61 8.38 6.81 -2.50
C GLN A 61 8.33 5.95 -3.77
N PRO A 62 8.62 6.51 -4.96
CA PRO A 62 8.79 5.68 -6.15
C PRO A 62 9.95 4.70 -5.94
N GLU A 63 9.94 3.56 -6.62
CA GLU A 63 11.10 2.67 -6.62
C GLU A 63 12.33 3.48 -7.04
N GLY A 64 13.29 3.61 -6.11
CA GLY A 64 14.55 4.27 -6.40
C GLY A 64 15.31 3.50 -7.50
N PRO A 65 16.25 4.17 -8.20
CA PRO A 65 17.09 3.48 -9.17
C PRO A 65 17.79 2.30 -8.49
N LYS A 66 17.72 1.11 -9.12
CA LYS A 66 18.34 -0.10 -8.56
C LYS A 66 19.83 0.20 -8.27
N PRO A 67 20.31 -0.06 -7.05
CA PRO A 67 21.73 0.10 -6.74
C PRO A 67 22.54 -0.89 -7.58
N GLY A 68 23.78 -0.52 -7.94
CA GLY A 68 24.65 -1.34 -8.77
C GLY A 68 24.88 -2.73 -8.18
N PHE A 69 24.84 -3.76 -9.01
CA PHE A 69 25.13 -5.15 -8.64
C PHE A 69 26.35 -5.62 -9.44
N MET A 70 27.37 -6.13 -8.73
CA MET A 70 28.49 -6.82 -9.36
C MET A 70 28.19 -8.31 -9.36
N VAL A 71 28.23 -8.93 -10.54
CA VAL A 71 28.09 -10.37 -10.71
C VAL A 71 29.49 -10.98 -10.65
N GLU A 72 29.87 -11.55 -9.52
CA GLU A 72 31.06 -12.41 -9.45
C GLU A 72 30.62 -13.88 -9.48
N GLY A 73 31.10 -14.62 -10.49
CA GLY A 73 30.99 -16.08 -10.54
C GLY A 73 29.71 -16.66 -11.16
N ALA A 74 29.07 -16.00 -12.13
CA ALA A 74 27.96 -16.62 -12.87
C ALA A 74 28.47 -17.79 -13.74
N THR A 75 28.05 -19.02 -13.42
CA THR A 75 28.01 -20.10 -14.41
C THR A 75 27.00 -19.70 -15.48
N LEU A 76 27.49 -19.24 -16.63
CA LEU A 76 26.66 -18.88 -17.78
C LEU A 76 25.94 -20.13 -18.30
N GLU A 77 24.68 -20.29 -17.95
CA GLU A 77 23.81 -21.27 -18.61
C GLU A 77 23.46 -20.72 -20.00
N THR A 78 24.18 -21.21 -21.01
CA THR A 78 23.88 -20.92 -22.42
C THR A 78 22.70 -21.79 -22.84
N VAL A 79 21.47 -21.27 -22.68
CA VAL A 79 20.29 -21.91 -23.27
C VAL A 79 20.35 -21.67 -24.77
N THR A 80 20.71 -22.71 -25.53
CA THR A 80 20.62 -22.70 -26.98
C THR A 80 19.14 -22.77 -27.39
N PRO A 81 18.66 -21.92 -28.31
CA PRO A 81 17.29 -22.03 -28.80
C PRO A 81 17.14 -23.35 -29.56
N ILE A 82 16.16 -24.16 -29.15
CA ILE A 82 15.81 -25.40 -29.83
C ILE A 82 15.22 -25.04 -31.21
N PRO A 83 15.75 -25.56 -32.33
CA PRO A 83 15.18 -25.31 -33.66
C PRO A 83 13.77 -25.93 -33.79
N TYR A 84 12.91 -25.31 -34.59
CA TYR A 84 11.55 -25.79 -34.85
C TYR A 84 11.56 -27.19 -35.47
N ASP A 85 10.86 -28.13 -34.85
CA ASP A 85 10.56 -29.44 -35.44
C ASP A 85 9.49 -29.27 -36.51
N VAL A 86 9.88 -29.40 -37.79
CA VAL A 86 8.99 -29.63 -38.91
C VAL A 86 8.91 -31.12 -39.19
N THR A 87 8.19 -31.86 -38.34
CA THR A 87 7.78 -33.23 -38.67
C THR A 87 6.25 -33.29 -38.68
N ASN A 88 5.73 -33.10 -39.88
CA ASN A 88 4.35 -33.37 -40.23
C ASN A 88 4.28 -34.83 -40.67
N ASP A 89 4.11 -35.77 -39.74
CA ASP A 89 3.90 -37.17 -40.09
C ASP A 89 2.84 -37.81 -39.19
N LEU A 90 1.79 -38.30 -39.86
CA LEU A 90 0.68 -39.14 -39.37
C LEU A 90 -0.55 -38.43 -38.77
N LYS A 91 -1.19 -37.56 -39.55
CA LYS A 91 -2.66 -37.66 -39.71
C LYS A 91 -2.98 -38.49 -40.95
N GLY A 92 -2.87 -39.81 -40.77
CA GLY A 92 -3.48 -40.77 -41.69
C GLY A 92 -4.95 -40.92 -41.35
N GLY A 93 -5.81 -40.60 -42.34
CA GLY A 93 -7.01 -41.36 -42.68
C GLY A 93 -8.24 -41.28 -41.77
N TYR A 94 -9.36 -40.92 -42.42
CA TYR A 94 -10.77 -40.85 -42.00
C TYR A 94 -11.22 -39.59 -41.26
#